data_AF-A0A936FVU9-F1
#
_entry.id   AF-A0A936FVU9-F1
#
_cell.length_a   1.000
_cell.length_b   1.000
_cell.length_c   1.000
_cell.angle_alpha   90.00
_cell.angle_beta   90.00
_cell.angle_gamma   90.00
#
_symmetry.space_group_name_H-M   'P 1'
#
loop_
_entity.id
_entity.type
_entity.pdbx_description
1 polymer ?
#
loop_
_entity_poly.entity_id
_entity_poly.type
_entity_poly.pdbx_seq_one_letter_code
_entity_poly.pdbx_strand_id
1 'polypeptide(L)'
;MYDTLIPGSAIGKISAVDINHAIRYLSVLVQKYHVPPKLLILHSFRERMIANYKSIKLTPEVQVVMNMDAWGTSDAKIKTYNMIQSKCAVDFTGFKLFYKHDVRASYGKSIMQPLEILKLYPSPIYIQYQ
;
A
#
# COMPACT_ATOMS: atom_id res chain seq x y z
N MET A 1 -16.27 4.96 -12.66
CA MET A 1 -17.11 4.23 -13.64
C MET A 1 -16.56 2.82 -13.84
N TYR A 2 -16.82 1.93 -12.88
CA TYR A 2 -16.61 0.48 -13.00
C TYR A 2 -17.83 -0.30 -12.47
N ASP A 3 -18.95 0.38 -12.20
CA ASP A 3 -20.04 -0.13 -11.35
C ASP A 3 -20.87 -1.24 -12.02
N THR A 4 -20.67 -1.49 -13.31
CA THR A 4 -21.32 -2.57 -14.07
C THR A 4 -20.43 -3.80 -14.27
N LEU A 5 -19.17 -3.76 -13.81
CA LEU A 5 -18.22 -4.85 -13.99
C LEU A 5 -18.27 -5.82 -12.80
N ILE A 6 -18.02 -7.09 -13.09
CA ILE A 6 -17.91 -8.13 -12.07
C ILE A 6 -16.77 -7.74 -11.11
N PRO A 7 -16.99 -7.74 -9.78
CA PRO A 7 -15.93 -7.42 -8.82
C PRO A 7 -14.65 -8.21 -9.09
N GLY A 8 -13.53 -7.50 -9.19
CA GLY A 8 -12.22 -8.10 -9.47
C GLY A 8 -11.90 -8.32 -10.95
N SER A 9 -12.82 -8.05 -11.90
CA SER A 9 -12.53 -8.11 -13.34
C SER A 9 -11.85 -6.85 -13.87
N ALA A 10 -12.16 -5.70 -13.27
CA ALA A 10 -11.43 -4.45 -13.48
C ALA A 10 -10.67 -4.05 -12.22
N ILE A 11 -9.47 -3.55 -12.43
CA ILE A 11 -8.59 -3.12 -11.35
C ILE A 11 -8.53 -1.61 -11.38
N GLY A 12 -8.91 -1.01 -10.26
CA GLY A 12 -8.84 0.43 -10.08
C GLY A 12 -7.42 0.96 -10.28
N LYS A 13 -7.32 2.15 -10.84
CA LYS A 13 -6.08 2.86 -11.05
C LYS A 13 -6.23 4.29 -10.54
N ILE A 14 -5.25 4.73 -9.78
CA ILE A 14 -5.14 6.10 -9.29
C ILE A 14 -3.85 6.71 -9.82
N SER A 15 -3.81 8.03 -9.98
CA SER A 15 -2.63 8.76 -10.43
C SER A 15 -2.02 9.61 -9.32
N ALA A 16 -0.79 10.07 -9.52
CA ALA A 16 -0.19 11.08 -8.66
C ALA A 16 -1.02 12.38 -8.56
N VAL A 17 -1.88 12.71 -9.54
CA VAL A 17 -2.77 13.88 -9.45
C VAL A 17 -3.76 13.72 -8.31
N ASP A 18 -4.42 12.56 -8.24
CA ASP A 18 -5.41 12.24 -7.22
C ASP A 18 -4.75 12.09 -5.84
N ILE A 19 -3.58 11.45 -5.80
CA ILE A 19 -2.80 11.31 -4.57
C ILE A 19 -2.36 12.68 -4.04
N ASN A 20 -1.84 13.56 -4.91
CA ASN A 20 -1.43 14.91 -4.52
C ASN A 20 -2.61 15.77 -4.08
N HIS A 21 -3.81 15.53 -4.62
CA HIS A 21 -5.03 16.17 -4.14
C HIS A 21 -5.34 15.74 -2.69
N ALA A 22 -5.28 14.43 -2.41
CA ALA A 22 -5.47 13.91 -1.05
C ALA A 22 -4.41 14.43 -0.06
N ILE A 23 -3.13 14.43 -0.46
CA ILE A 23 -2.03 14.99 0.34
C ILE A 23 -2.34 16.45 0.68
N ARG A 24 -2.60 17.30 -0.32
CA ARG A 24 -2.88 18.72 -0.10
C ARG A 24 -4.08 18.94 0.83
N TYR A 25 -5.16 18.19 0.61
CA TYR A 25 -6.35 18.28 1.45
C TYR A 25 -6.02 17.95 2.92
N LEU A 26 -5.30 16.86 3.16
CA LEU A 26 -4.88 16.48 4.50
C LEU A 26 -3.90 17.49 5.11
N SER A 27 -2.93 18.01 4.35
CA SER A 27 -1.99 19.03 4.83
C SER A 27 -2.72 20.30 5.30
N VAL A 28 -3.75 20.75 4.56
CA VAL A 28 -4.57 21.90 4.97
C VAL A 28 -5.28 21.63 6.29
N LEU A 29 -5.81 20.42 6.51
CA LEU A 29 -6.46 20.05 7.78
C LEU A 29 -5.46 20.01 8.93
N VAL A 30 -4.27 19.44 8.70
CA VAL A 30 -3.19 19.37 9.68
C VAL A 30 -2.80 20.77 10.15
N GLN A 31 -2.53 21.68 9.20
CA GLN A 31 -2.18 23.07 9.48
C GLN A 31 -3.32 23.84 10.15
N LYS A 32 -4.55 23.74 9.62
CA LYS A 32 -5.70 24.49 10.13
C LYS A 32 -6.04 24.13 11.58
N TYR A 33 -6.00 22.84 11.91
CA TYR A 33 -6.42 22.36 13.23
C TYR A 33 -5.24 22.10 14.18
N HIS A 34 -4.01 22.39 13.76
CA HIS A 34 -2.79 22.16 14.56
C HIS A 34 -2.70 20.73 15.12
N VAL A 35 -3.11 19.75 14.30
CA VAL A 35 -3.07 18.33 14.68
C VAL A 35 -1.77 17.67 14.20
N PRO A 36 -1.39 16.51 14.75
CA PRO A 36 -0.22 15.78 14.25
C PRO A 36 -0.36 15.38 12.77
N PRO A 37 0.76 15.17 12.05
CA PRO A 37 0.78 14.65 10.68
C PRO A 37 -0.10 13.41 10.49
N LYS A 38 -0.60 13.20 9.27
CA LYS A 38 -1.50 12.07 8.94
C LYS A 38 -0.81 11.05 8.06
N LEU A 39 -1.17 9.78 8.27
CA LEU A 39 -0.78 8.69 7.39
C LEU A 39 -1.73 8.64 6.19
N LEU A 40 -1.18 8.60 4.97
CA LEU A 40 -1.90 8.29 3.75
C LEU A 40 -1.42 6.93 3.24
N ILE A 41 -2.29 5.91 3.35
CA ILE A 41 -1.95 4.53 2.99
C ILE A 41 -2.43 4.25 1.56
N LEU A 42 -1.49 3.98 0.67
CA LEU A 42 -1.74 3.61 -0.72
C LEU A 42 -1.70 2.09 -0.86
N HIS A 43 -2.87 1.48 -1.02
CA HIS A 43 -2.98 0.03 -1.19
C HIS A 43 -2.68 -0.37 -2.64
N SER A 44 -1.71 -1.25 -2.83
CA SER A 44 -1.36 -1.77 -4.15
C SER A 44 -0.94 -3.22 -4.11
N PHE A 45 -1.44 -3.99 -5.06
CA PHE A 45 -1.03 -5.38 -5.32
C PHE A 45 -0.63 -5.62 -6.79
N ARG A 46 -0.70 -4.57 -7.62
CA ARG A 46 -0.21 -4.59 -9.00
C ARG A 46 0.49 -3.30 -9.33
N GLU A 47 1.58 -3.40 -10.06
CA GLU A 47 2.41 -2.27 -10.49
C GLU A 47 1.61 -1.13 -11.14
N ARG A 48 0.60 -1.48 -11.95
CA ARG A 48 -0.17 -0.51 -12.75
C ARG A 48 -1.26 0.24 -11.99
N MET A 49 -1.49 -0.07 -10.70
CA MET A 49 -2.53 0.58 -9.90
C MET A 49 -2.21 2.04 -9.58
N ILE A 50 -0.93 2.41 -9.54
CA ILE A 50 -0.49 3.79 -9.25
C ILE A 50 0.29 4.33 -10.46
N ALA A 51 -0.34 5.22 -11.21
CA ALA A 51 0.30 5.91 -12.34
C ALA A 51 1.09 7.14 -11.89
N ASN A 52 2.18 7.41 -12.63
CA ASN A 52 2.99 8.61 -12.47
C ASN A 52 3.49 8.84 -11.04
N TYR A 53 3.77 7.76 -10.31
CA TYR A 53 4.17 7.78 -8.90
C TYR A 53 5.36 8.71 -8.60
N LYS A 54 6.27 8.92 -9.57
CA LYS A 54 7.41 9.86 -9.45
C LYS A 54 6.99 11.32 -9.30
N SER A 55 5.74 11.66 -9.63
CA SER A 55 5.18 13.01 -9.50
C SER A 55 4.41 13.22 -8.19
N ILE A 56 4.44 12.26 -7.27
CA ILE A 56 3.89 12.43 -5.92
C ILE A 56 4.73 13.49 -5.19
N LYS A 57 4.04 14.46 -4.57
CA LYS A 57 4.64 15.58 -3.86
C LYS A 57 4.43 15.38 -2.36
N LEU A 58 5.51 14.99 -1.68
CA LEU A 58 5.51 14.75 -0.24
C LEU A 58 5.50 16.06 0.54
N THR A 59 4.96 16.02 1.76
CA THR A 59 4.83 17.17 2.66
C THR A 59 5.06 16.71 4.10
N PRO A 60 5.58 17.54 5.01
CA PRO A 60 5.78 17.14 6.41
C PRO A 60 4.47 16.81 7.15
N GLU A 61 3.33 17.33 6.68
CA GLU A 61 2.00 17.09 7.26
C GLU A 61 1.42 15.71 6.92
N VAL A 62 1.91 15.06 5.87
CA VAL A 62 1.33 13.80 5.37
C VAL A 62 2.42 12.82 5.02
N GLN A 63 2.45 11.71 5.76
CA GLN A 63 3.37 10.61 5.55
C GLN A 63 2.71 9.56 4.66
N VAL A 64 3.30 9.30 3.50
CA VAL A 64 2.73 8.39 2.51
C VAL A 64 3.33 7.00 2.68
N VAL A 65 2.47 6.00 2.87
CA VAL A 65 2.85 4.59 3.02
C VAL A 65 2.39 3.81 1.78
N MET A 66 3.32 3.20 1.05
CA MET A 66 2.99 2.23 0.01
C MET A 66 2.76 0.86 0.65
N ASN A 67 1.52 0.42 0.72
CA ASN A 67 1.12 -0.82 1.39
C ASN A 67 0.92 -1.96 0.38
N MET A 68 1.67 -3.05 0.56
CA MET A 68 1.47 -4.26 -0.22
C MET A 68 0.19 -4.97 0.22
N ASP A 69 -0.81 -4.99 -0.66
CA ASP A 69 -2.17 -5.49 -0.39
C ASP A 69 -2.49 -6.74 -1.24
N ALA A 70 -1.58 -7.71 -1.28
CA ALA A 70 -1.78 -8.98 -1.97
C ALA A 70 -1.88 -10.16 -1.00
N TRP A 71 -2.68 -11.16 -1.36
CA TRP A 71 -2.73 -12.46 -0.69
C TRP A 71 -2.00 -13.53 -1.50
N GLY A 72 -1.65 -14.63 -0.85
CA GLY A 72 -1.05 -15.81 -1.50
C GLY A 72 0.06 -16.43 -0.65
N THR A 73 0.91 -17.22 -1.30
CA THR A 73 2.10 -17.79 -0.66
C THR A 73 3.04 -16.68 -0.18
N SER A 74 3.84 -16.97 0.85
CA SER A 74 4.88 -16.04 1.33
C SER A 74 5.76 -15.52 0.19
N ASP A 75 6.23 -16.39 -0.70
CA ASP A 75 7.04 -16.01 -1.86
C ASP A 75 6.32 -15.07 -2.82
N ALA A 76 5.04 -15.30 -3.09
CA ALA A 76 4.25 -14.43 -3.97
C ALA A 76 4.08 -13.04 -3.35
N LYS A 77 3.88 -12.98 -2.03
CA LYS A 77 3.75 -11.72 -1.28
C LYS A 77 5.07 -10.96 -1.25
N ILE A 78 6.20 -11.63 -1.00
CA ILE A 78 7.54 -11.03 -1.05
C ILE A 78 7.84 -10.49 -2.46
N LYS A 79 7.55 -11.27 -3.51
CA LYS A 79 7.70 -10.81 -4.90
C LYS A 79 6.86 -9.55 -5.18
N THR A 80 5.62 -9.54 -4.70
CA THR A 80 4.73 -8.38 -4.88
C THR A 80 5.25 -7.16 -4.11
N TYR A 81 5.71 -7.35 -2.87
CA TYR A 81 6.32 -6.31 -2.05
C TYR A 81 7.53 -5.67 -2.77
N ASN A 82 8.45 -6.50 -3.25
CA ASN A 82 9.64 -6.07 -3.99
C ASN A 82 9.29 -5.33 -5.29
N MET A 83 8.26 -5.78 -5.99
CA MET A 83 7.77 -5.12 -7.20
C MET A 83 7.23 -3.71 -6.88
N ILE A 84 6.33 -3.58 -5.89
CA ILE A 84 5.69 -2.28 -5.62
C ILE A 84 6.67 -1.27 -5.01
N GLN A 85 7.56 -1.72 -4.13
CA GLN A 85 8.51 -0.83 -3.45
C GLN A 85 9.59 -0.30 -4.41
N SER A 86 9.95 -1.06 -5.46
CA SER A 86 10.90 -0.61 -6.48
C SER A 86 10.41 0.65 -7.21
N LYS A 87 9.12 0.94 -7.08
CA LYS A 87 8.42 2.10 -7.64
C LYS A 87 7.90 3.03 -6.54
N CYS A 88 8.45 2.98 -5.33
CA CYS A 88 8.19 3.98 -4.31
C CYS A 88 9.00 5.25 -4.57
N ALA A 89 8.29 6.34 -4.87
CA ALA A 89 8.79 7.69 -4.64
C ALA A 89 8.23 8.27 -3.32
N VAL A 90 7.92 7.39 -2.35
CA VAL A 90 7.23 7.72 -1.09
C VAL A 90 8.08 7.31 0.10
N ASP A 91 7.81 7.91 1.27
CA ASP A 91 8.66 7.82 2.46
C ASP A 91 8.72 6.43 3.09
N PHE A 92 7.61 5.68 3.02
CA PHE A 92 7.42 4.48 3.84
C PHE A 92 6.75 3.34 3.09
N THR A 93 6.99 2.13 3.57
CA THR A 93 6.37 0.90 3.07
C THR A 93 5.54 0.20 4.12
N GLY A 94 4.53 -0.52 3.67
CA GLY A 94 3.64 -1.32 4.48
C GLY A 94 3.42 -2.72 3.90
N PHE A 95 2.95 -3.62 4.75
CA PHE A 95 2.69 -5.01 4.40
C PHE A 95 1.38 -5.48 5.01
N LYS A 96 0.51 -6.09 4.20
CA LYS A 96 -0.76 -6.64 4.68
C LYS A 96 -0.73 -8.16 4.76
N LEU A 97 -1.29 -8.69 5.84
CA LEU A 97 -1.53 -10.11 6.08
C LEU A 97 -3.02 -10.39 6.09
N PHE A 98 -3.41 -11.53 5.53
CA PHE A 98 -4.79 -11.99 5.51
C PHE A 98 -4.94 -13.30 6.29
N TYR A 99 -5.66 -13.28 7.40
CA TYR A 99 -5.84 -14.46 8.27
C TYR A 99 -6.48 -15.64 7.55
N LYS A 100 -7.39 -15.38 6.60
CA LYS A 100 -8.13 -16.41 5.86
C LYS A 100 -7.58 -16.66 4.45
N HIS A 101 -7.12 -15.61 3.76
CA HIS A 101 -6.72 -15.73 2.36
C HIS A 101 -5.29 -16.27 2.18
N ASP A 102 -4.37 -15.94 3.09
CA ASP A 102 -2.99 -16.40 2.99
C ASP A 102 -2.84 -17.89 3.37
N VAL A 103 -3.79 -18.44 4.12
CA VAL A 103 -3.80 -19.85 4.58
C VAL A 103 -4.74 -20.76 3.77
N ARG A 104 -5.19 -20.31 2.59
CA ARG A 104 -5.97 -21.17 1.70
C ARG A 104 -5.14 -22.42 1.37
N ALA A 105 -5.80 -23.57 1.23
CA ALA A 105 -5.12 -24.85 0.99
C ALA A 105 -4.13 -24.82 -0.20
N SER A 106 -4.37 -23.95 -1.19
CA SER A 106 -3.50 -23.74 -2.35
C SER A 106 -2.22 -22.94 -2.08
N TYR A 107 -2.08 -22.28 -0.92
CA TYR A 107 -0.99 -21.32 -0.62
C TYR A 107 -0.14 -21.69 0.60
N GLY A 108 -0.55 -22.70 1.37
CA GLY A 108 0.07 -23.09 2.62
C GLY A 108 -0.88 -22.93 3.81
N LYS A 109 -0.49 -23.43 4.98
CA LYS A 109 -1.31 -23.40 6.21
C LYS A 109 -0.88 -22.32 7.21
N SER A 110 0.06 -21.45 6.84
CA SER A 110 0.63 -20.44 7.74
C SER A 110 0.74 -19.09 7.06
N ILE A 111 0.44 -18.04 7.83
CA ILE A 111 0.76 -16.66 7.46
C ILE A 111 2.26 -16.38 7.71
N MET A 112 2.83 -15.41 6.98
CA MET A 112 4.19 -14.93 7.26
C MET A 112 4.29 -14.39 8.69
N GLN A 113 5.38 -14.73 9.36
CA GLN A 113 5.68 -14.30 10.72
C GLN A 113 6.25 -12.88 10.74
N PRO A 114 6.07 -12.14 11.84
CA PRO A 114 6.58 -10.77 11.97
C PRO A 114 8.07 -10.64 11.64
N LEU A 115 8.90 -11.58 12.10
CA LEU A 115 10.34 -11.55 11.84
C LEU A 115 10.70 -11.73 10.36
N GLU A 116 9.90 -12.47 9.60
CA GLU A 116 10.09 -12.63 8.15
C GLU A 116 9.76 -11.33 7.41
N ILE A 117 8.72 -10.62 7.86
CA ILE A 117 8.27 -9.35 7.27
C ILE A 117 9.25 -8.22 7.58
N LEU A 118 9.74 -8.15 8.82
CA LEU A 118 10.69 -7.12 9.24
C LEU A 118 12.07 -7.27 8.57
N LYS A 119 12.40 -8.46 8.04
CA LYS A 119 13.61 -8.71 7.25
C LYS A 119 13.53 -8.23 5.80
N LEU A 120 12.35 -7.81 5.32
CA LEU A 120 12.22 -7.25 3.98
C LEU A 120 12.95 -5.90 3.90
N TYR A 121 13.37 -5.51 2.68
CA TYR A 121 14.06 -4.24 2.45
C TYR A 121 13.35 -3.41 1.37
N PRO A 122 12.97 -2.15 1.64
CA PRO A 122 12.97 -1.51 2.95
C PRO A 122 12.13 -2.27 3.97
N SER A 123 12.42 -2.10 5.26
CA SER A 123 11.65 -2.75 6.32
C SER A 123 10.27 -2.08 6.44
N PRO A 124 9.15 -2.82 6.33
CA PRO A 124 7.82 -2.23 6.44
C PRO A 124 7.61 -1.63 7.83
N ILE A 125 7.17 -0.37 7.89
CA ILE A 125 6.86 0.31 9.16
C ILE A 125 5.37 0.20 9.53
N TYR A 126 4.54 -0.21 8.58
CA TYR A 126 3.11 -0.40 8.76
C TYR A 126 2.75 -1.85 8.44
N ILE A 127 2.20 -2.57 9.41
CA ILE A 127 1.72 -3.94 9.21
C ILE A 127 0.23 -3.97 9.47
N GLN A 128 -0.53 -4.37 8.45
CA GLN A 128 -1.98 -4.51 8.55
C GLN A 128 -2.37 -5.99 8.60
N TYR A 129 -3.28 -6.33 9.50
CA TYR A 129 -3.89 -7.65 9.57
C TYR A 129 -5.37 -7.53 9.19
N GLN A 130 -5.85 -8.45 8.34
CA GLN A 130 -7.24 -8.50 7.89
C GLN A 130 -7.79 -9.93 7.87
#